data_AF-A0A644V7L7-F1
#
_entry.id   AF-A0A644V7L7-F1
#
_cell.length_a   1.000
_cell.length_b   1.000
_cell.length_c   1.000
_cell.angle_alpha   90.00
_cell.angle_beta   90.00
_cell.angle_gamma   90.00
#
_symmetry.space_group_name_H-M   'P 1'
#
loop_
_entity.id
_entity.type
_entity.pdbx_description
1 polymer ?
#
loop_
_entity_poly.entity_id
_entity_poly.type
_entity_poly.pdbx_seq_one_letter_code
_entity_poly.pdbx_strand_id
1 'polypeptide(L)'
;MLILHHLFIGLIAGIVLAVLFSNKRAVFYAAFGAILPDLFDKPLGQILLSETVNWGRIYAHTLIIAAILIVSGLILLHTNRKRILLLCMGAGVLAHQLGDAMWEAPVNWFWPFLGPFPPSSEIYPPIPDGYLPYLYVASWMLAVIAGTAGMAVLYRHLGTYLSGENRGMRILTGTGIVLAGTGTILLVKYLIWDMFLTGPWANYFGTMYLHELLSISEWTYGLASLILILLFLDYPVRFAETTKKRIIRVCGAGVVIMSLLLLILTGLGFSIDAVYSELIWRFLAAAGLFAGGIVLLYFGNRISALPNEADCPKR
;
A
#
# COMPACT_ATOMS: atom_id res chain seq x y z
N MET A 1 -3.02 -10.25 5.08
CA MET A 1 -2.44 -9.07 4.42
C MET A 1 -3.52 -8.03 4.33
N LEU A 2 -3.19 -6.80 4.69
CA LEU A 2 -4.08 -5.66 4.59
C LEU A 2 -3.24 -4.53 3.96
N ILE A 3 -2.93 -4.65 2.66
CA ILE A 3 -2.03 -3.71 1.96
C ILE A 3 -2.54 -2.29 2.15
N LEU A 4 -3.85 -2.09 2.03
CA LEU A 4 -4.44 -0.76 2.02
C LEU A 4 -4.33 -0.12 3.39
N HIS A 5 -4.59 -0.88 4.46
CA HIS A 5 -4.31 -0.47 5.83
C HIS A 5 -2.85 -0.01 6.02
N HIS A 6 -1.89 -0.85 5.63
CA HIS A 6 -0.48 -0.55 5.84
C HIS A 6 -0.01 0.65 5.00
N LEU A 7 -0.46 0.75 3.76
CA LEU A 7 -0.22 1.92 2.91
C LEU A 7 -0.75 3.19 3.56
N PHE A 8 -1.98 3.15 4.09
CA PHE A 8 -2.58 4.29 4.77
C PHE A 8 -1.79 4.69 6.01
N ILE A 9 -1.44 3.75 6.88
CA ILE A 9 -0.60 4.02 8.06
C ILE A 9 0.72 4.65 7.66
N GLY A 10 1.38 4.14 6.62
CA GLY A 10 2.62 4.70 6.10
C GLY A 10 2.47 6.13 5.59
N LEU A 11 1.37 6.43 4.89
CA LEU A 11 1.06 7.79 4.46
C LEU A 11 0.82 8.72 5.65
N ILE A 12 0.04 8.29 6.65
CA ILE A 12 -0.24 9.08 7.86
C ILE A 12 1.04 9.36 8.65
N ALA A 13 1.88 8.35 8.88
CA ALA A 13 3.19 8.52 9.51
C ALA A 13 4.07 9.47 8.68
N GLY A 14 4.06 9.31 7.36
CA GLY A 14 4.78 10.17 6.43
C GLY A 14 4.32 11.63 6.45
N ILE A 15 3.03 11.91 6.67
CA ILE A 15 2.50 13.27 6.83
C ILE A 15 3.06 13.92 8.09
N VAL A 16 3.09 13.20 9.20
CA VAL A 16 3.69 13.69 10.46
C VAL A 16 5.17 13.98 10.25
N LEU A 17 5.91 13.04 9.66
CA LEU A 17 7.34 13.19 9.36
C LEU A 17 7.62 14.31 8.36
N ALA A 18 6.75 14.52 7.38
CA ALA A 18 6.88 15.62 6.41
C ALA A 18 6.83 16.97 7.10
N VAL A 19 5.94 17.14 8.09
CA VAL A 19 5.87 18.36 8.90
C VAL A 19 7.10 18.50 9.79
N LEU A 20 7.55 17.42 10.43
CA LEU A 20 8.73 17.43 11.30
C LEU A 20 10.03 17.79 10.55
N PHE A 21 10.21 17.26 9.34
CA PHE A 21 11.40 17.48 8.52
C PHE A 21 11.23 18.59 7.48
N SER A 22 10.06 19.24 7.44
CA SER A 22 9.70 20.23 6.42
C SER A 22 9.96 19.74 4.97
N ASN A 23 9.65 18.46 4.70
CA ASN A 23 9.91 17.81 3.41
C ASN A 23 8.76 16.87 3.01
N LYS A 24 8.03 17.24 1.94
CA LYS A 24 6.88 16.48 1.44
C LYS A 24 7.23 15.06 0.99
N ARG A 25 8.47 14.77 0.60
CA ARG A 25 8.88 13.42 0.18
C ARG A 25 8.79 12.39 1.31
N ALA A 26 8.81 12.83 2.57
CA ALA A 26 8.63 11.94 3.71
C ALA A 26 7.32 11.12 3.62
N VAL A 27 6.26 11.70 3.03
CA VAL A 27 4.99 11.01 2.77
C VAL A 27 5.20 9.75 1.95
N PHE A 28 5.87 9.87 0.80
CA PHE A 28 6.11 8.74 -0.09
C PHE A 28 7.13 7.75 0.48
N TYR A 29 8.17 8.24 1.16
CA TYR A 29 9.18 7.36 1.76
C TYR A 29 8.60 6.49 2.86
N ALA A 30 7.77 7.04 3.74
CA ALA A 30 7.11 6.28 4.79
C ALA A 30 6.02 5.35 4.23
N ALA A 31 5.24 5.80 3.25
CA ALA A 31 4.26 4.96 2.56
C ALA A 31 4.92 3.74 1.91
N PHE A 32 6.04 3.95 1.20
CA PHE A 32 6.81 2.85 0.61
C PHE A 32 7.39 1.92 1.67
N GLY A 33 7.97 2.48 2.74
CA GLY A 33 8.46 1.69 3.87
C GLY A 33 7.37 0.84 4.52
N ALA A 34 6.13 1.32 4.59
CA ALA A 34 5.04 0.60 5.24
C ALA A 34 4.45 -0.53 4.39
N ILE A 35 4.66 -0.57 3.06
CA ILE A 35 4.22 -1.70 2.23
C ILE A 35 5.38 -2.68 1.92
N LEU A 36 6.61 -2.26 2.18
CA LEU A 36 7.82 -3.00 1.85
C LEU A 36 7.91 -4.38 2.52
N PRO A 37 7.60 -4.55 3.83
CA PRO A 37 7.74 -5.85 4.48
C PRO A 37 6.87 -6.91 3.82
N ASP A 38 5.62 -6.56 3.57
CA ASP A 38 4.64 -7.41 2.91
C ASP A 38 5.00 -7.75 1.46
N LEU A 39 5.53 -6.77 0.72
CA LEU A 39 5.96 -6.97 -0.67
C LEU A 39 7.17 -7.91 -0.77
N PHE A 40 8.01 -7.94 0.27
CA PHE A 40 9.23 -8.74 0.28
C PHE A 40 9.01 -10.13 0.90
N ASP A 41 8.49 -10.18 2.13
CA ASP A 41 8.45 -11.41 2.91
C ASP A 41 7.37 -12.37 2.43
N LYS A 42 6.24 -11.89 1.89
CA LYS A 42 5.18 -12.81 1.45
C LYS A 42 5.60 -13.62 0.22
N PRO A 43 6.08 -13.02 -0.89
CA PRO A 43 6.57 -13.82 -2.02
C PRO A 43 7.75 -14.71 -1.59
N LEU A 44 8.70 -14.17 -0.81
CA LEU A 44 9.85 -14.94 -0.37
C LEU A 44 9.44 -16.15 0.50
N GLY A 45 8.58 -15.93 1.48
CA GLY A 45 8.16 -16.96 2.44
C GLY A 45 7.20 -18.00 1.86
N GLN A 46 6.23 -17.56 1.06
CA GLN A 46 5.11 -18.40 0.60
C GLN A 46 5.34 -19.03 -0.78
N ILE A 47 6.24 -18.45 -1.58
CA ILE A 47 6.56 -18.97 -2.92
C ILE A 47 7.94 -19.62 -2.92
N LEU A 48 8.99 -18.89 -2.51
CA LEU A 48 10.37 -19.35 -2.62
C LEU A 48 10.79 -20.27 -1.47
N LEU A 49 10.27 -20.03 -0.26
CA LEU A 49 10.59 -20.77 0.96
C LEU A 49 9.40 -21.59 1.47
N SER A 50 8.46 -21.95 0.60
CA SER A 50 7.24 -22.69 0.92
C SER A 50 7.51 -24.08 1.52
N GLU A 51 8.61 -24.73 1.14
CA GLU A 51 8.99 -26.05 1.67
C GLU A 51 9.76 -25.98 2.99
N THR A 52 10.19 -24.78 3.42
CA THR A 52 11.05 -24.63 4.61
C THR A 52 10.39 -23.79 5.69
N VAL A 53 10.14 -22.51 5.43
CA VAL A 53 9.59 -21.56 6.41
C VAL A 53 8.09 -21.40 6.24
N ASN A 54 7.62 -21.33 4.98
CA ASN A 54 6.21 -21.20 4.61
C ASN A 54 5.45 -20.09 5.35
N TRP A 55 6.10 -18.94 5.59
CA TRP A 55 5.54 -17.87 6.40
C TRP A 55 5.82 -16.50 5.80
N GLY A 56 4.81 -15.62 5.78
CA GLY A 56 4.91 -14.28 5.18
C GLY A 56 5.47 -13.18 6.09
N ARG A 57 5.91 -13.51 7.31
CA ARG A 57 6.41 -12.56 8.32
C ARG A 57 7.82 -12.95 8.78
N ILE A 58 8.78 -12.80 7.88
CA ILE A 58 10.16 -13.28 8.03
C ILE A 58 11.14 -12.10 8.15
N TYR A 59 12.07 -11.95 7.22
CA TYR A 59 13.20 -11.02 7.30
C TYR A 59 12.79 -9.54 7.39
N ALA A 60 11.94 -9.05 6.50
CA ALA A 60 11.55 -7.64 6.48
C ALA A 60 10.58 -7.25 7.62
N HIS A 61 9.92 -8.23 8.24
CA HIS A 61 9.12 -8.06 9.45
C HIS A 61 9.94 -8.10 10.75
N THR A 62 11.27 -8.28 10.67
CA THR A 62 12.12 -8.26 11.86
C THR A 62 12.43 -6.84 12.36
N LEU A 63 12.53 -6.68 13.68
CA LEU A 63 12.88 -5.41 14.31
C LEU A 63 14.29 -4.97 13.91
N ILE A 64 15.20 -5.90 13.62
CA ILE A 64 16.56 -5.57 13.18
C ILE A 64 16.56 -4.82 11.84
N ILE A 65 15.68 -5.18 10.90
CA ILE A 65 15.56 -4.44 9.63
C ILE A 65 15.03 -3.02 9.87
N ALA A 66 14.00 -2.86 10.71
CA ALA A 66 13.52 -1.54 11.09
C ALA A 66 14.62 -0.70 11.76
N ALA A 67 15.37 -1.31 12.69
CA ALA A 67 16.46 -0.67 13.41
C ALA A 67 17.61 -0.24 12.47
N ILE A 68 18.04 -1.11 11.55
CA ILE A 68 19.09 -0.77 10.57
C ILE A 68 18.67 0.43 9.73
N LEU A 69 17.44 0.47 9.23
CA LEU A 69 16.92 1.58 8.43
C LEU A 69 16.87 2.89 9.25
N ILE A 70 16.34 2.82 10.48
CA ILE A 70 16.22 3.99 11.36
C ILE A 70 17.61 4.51 11.76
N VAL A 71 18.51 3.65 12.22
CA VAL A 71 19.87 4.04 12.65
C VAL A 71 20.67 4.61 11.48
N SER A 72 20.65 3.93 10.32
CA SER A 72 21.30 4.45 9.10
C SER A 72 20.70 5.80 8.68
N GLY A 73 19.37 5.93 8.77
CA GLY A 73 18.66 7.17 8.52
C GLY A 73 19.06 8.31 9.46
N LEU A 74 19.20 8.03 10.76
CA LEU A 74 19.66 9.01 11.76
C LEU A 74 21.11 9.45 11.49
N ILE A 75 22.01 8.52 11.15
CA ILE A 75 23.39 8.83 10.78
C ILE A 75 23.42 9.75 9.54
N LEU A 76 22.67 9.40 8.49
CA LEU A 76 22.61 10.21 7.27
C LEU A 76 21.98 11.58 7.51
N LEU A 77 20.95 11.65 8.37
CA LEU A 77 20.30 12.90 8.76
C LEU A 77 21.24 13.83 9.53
N HIS A 78 22.12 13.26 10.37
CA HIS A 78 23.14 14.01 11.09
C HIS A 78 24.16 14.64 10.12
N THR A 79 24.56 13.90 9.09
CA THR A 79 25.47 14.41 8.04
C THR A 79 24.80 15.45 7.14
N ASN A 80 23.53 15.24 6.77
CA ASN A 80 22.79 16.17 5.92
C ASN A 80 21.29 16.10 6.25
N ARG A 81 20.74 17.22 6.73
CA ARG A 81 19.34 17.35 7.15
C ARG A 81 18.31 17.04 6.05
N LYS A 82 18.72 17.00 4.77
CA LYS A 82 17.86 16.60 3.64
C LYS A 82 17.80 15.08 3.41
N ARG A 83 18.71 14.28 3.99
CA ARG A 83 18.79 12.82 3.78
C ARG A 83 17.85 12.06 4.72
N ILE A 84 16.55 12.26 4.52
CA ILE A 84 15.49 11.68 5.38
C ILE A 84 14.98 10.30 4.91
N LEU A 85 15.38 9.84 3.72
CA LEU A 85 14.79 8.68 3.05
C LEU A 85 14.77 7.41 3.92
N LEU A 86 15.94 6.97 4.41
CA LEU A 86 16.04 5.74 5.20
C LEU A 86 15.31 5.84 6.54
N LEU A 87 15.32 7.04 7.16
CA LEU A 87 14.62 7.27 8.41
C LEU A 87 13.10 7.18 8.23
N CYS A 88 12.57 7.82 7.18
CA CYS A 88 11.14 7.76 6.86
C CYS A 88 10.71 6.36 6.44
N MET A 89 11.52 5.66 5.62
CA MET A 89 11.26 4.26 5.27
C MET A 89 11.27 3.36 6.50
N GLY A 90 12.27 3.50 7.38
CA GLY A 90 12.36 2.73 8.62
C GLY A 90 11.19 2.99 9.58
N ALA A 91 10.72 4.24 9.67
CA ALA A 91 9.50 4.57 10.40
C ALA A 91 8.25 3.92 9.77
N GLY A 92 8.17 3.87 8.44
CA GLY A 92 7.12 3.14 7.72
C GLY A 92 7.15 1.64 8.01
N VAL A 93 8.33 1.01 7.93
CA VAL A 93 8.53 -0.41 8.26
C VAL A 93 8.15 -0.70 9.72
N LEU A 94 8.55 0.16 10.66
CA LEU A 94 8.17 -0.02 12.06
C LEU A 94 6.66 0.13 12.26
N ALA A 95 6.04 1.13 11.62
CA ALA A 95 4.59 1.31 11.68
C ALA A 95 3.85 0.11 11.08
N HIS A 96 4.39 -0.50 10.03
CA HIS A 96 3.90 -1.77 9.48
C HIS A 96 3.97 -2.89 10.52
N GLN A 97 5.15 -3.14 11.11
CA GLN A 97 5.33 -4.20 12.11
C GLN A 97 4.42 -4.03 13.33
N LEU A 98 4.14 -2.78 13.72
CA LEU A 98 3.19 -2.48 14.80
C LEU A 98 1.74 -2.74 14.36
N GLY A 99 1.37 -2.39 13.13
CA GLY A 99 0.06 -2.70 12.55
C GLY A 99 -0.20 -4.20 12.45
N ASP A 100 0.85 -4.96 12.16
CA ASP A 100 0.83 -6.42 12.06
C ASP A 100 0.95 -7.13 13.43
N ALA A 101 1.04 -6.36 14.52
CA ALA A 101 1.19 -6.84 15.89
C ALA A 101 2.35 -7.84 16.06
N MET A 102 3.50 -7.56 15.44
CA MET A 102 4.65 -8.47 15.42
C MET A 102 5.16 -8.87 16.82
N TRP A 103 4.80 -8.13 17.88
CA TRP A 103 5.07 -8.53 19.26
C TRP A 103 4.44 -9.87 19.67
N GLU A 104 3.38 -10.32 19.00
CA GLU A 104 2.73 -11.61 19.24
C GLU A 104 3.53 -12.79 18.65
N ALA A 105 4.48 -12.50 17.74
CA ALA A 105 5.42 -13.46 17.16
C ALA A 105 6.87 -13.08 17.53
N PRO A 106 7.25 -13.14 18.82
CA PRO A 106 8.51 -12.58 19.29
C PRO A 106 9.75 -13.22 18.65
N VAL A 107 9.72 -14.52 18.37
CA VAL A 107 10.84 -15.21 17.70
C VAL A 107 11.13 -14.59 16.33
N ASN A 108 10.09 -14.28 15.56
CA ASN A 108 10.21 -13.63 14.26
C ASN A 108 10.63 -12.18 14.43
N TRP A 109 9.97 -11.44 15.32
CA TRP A 109 10.23 -10.01 15.45
C TRP A 109 11.65 -9.72 15.95
N PHE A 110 12.17 -10.54 16.86
CA PHE A 110 13.55 -10.43 17.37
C PHE A 110 14.56 -11.33 16.66
N TRP A 111 14.21 -11.93 15.52
CA TRP A 111 15.19 -12.67 14.72
C TRP A 111 16.39 -11.78 14.34
N PRO A 112 17.63 -12.28 14.37
CA PRO A 112 18.05 -13.67 14.63
C PRO A 112 18.31 -14.00 16.11
N PHE A 113 18.03 -13.10 17.05
CA PHE A 113 18.48 -13.21 18.44
C PHE A 113 17.74 -14.26 19.27
N LEU A 114 16.51 -14.61 18.89
CA LEU A 114 15.69 -15.62 19.60
C LEU A 114 15.67 -17.00 18.92
N GLY A 115 16.56 -17.22 17.94
CA GLY A 115 16.66 -18.48 17.19
C GLY A 115 16.09 -18.43 15.78
N PRO A 116 15.98 -19.58 15.09
CA PRO A 116 15.45 -19.66 13.73
C PRO A 116 13.95 -19.37 13.68
N PHE A 117 13.44 -19.00 12.51
CA PHE A 117 12.00 -18.86 12.30
C PHE A 117 11.30 -20.18 12.59
N PRO A 118 10.24 -20.20 13.43
CA PRO A 118 9.46 -21.40 13.62
C PRO A 118 8.63 -21.68 12.36
N PRO A 119 8.19 -22.93 12.17
CA PRO A 119 7.23 -23.27 11.11
C PRO A 119 5.98 -22.39 11.22
N SER A 120 5.38 -22.05 10.08
CA SER A 120 4.19 -21.21 10.09
C SER A 120 3.04 -21.87 10.86
N SER A 121 2.41 -21.08 11.73
CA SER A 121 1.14 -21.43 12.38
C SER A 121 -0.08 -20.91 11.60
N GLU A 122 0.15 -20.19 10.50
CA GLU A 122 -0.92 -19.62 9.69
C GLU A 122 -1.62 -20.72 8.88
N ILE A 123 -2.88 -20.96 9.20
CA ILE A 123 -3.76 -21.87 8.45
C ILE A 123 -4.56 -21.02 7.46
N TYR A 124 -4.39 -21.27 6.17
CA TYR A 124 -5.18 -20.62 5.13
C TYR A 124 -6.34 -21.53 4.74
N PRO A 125 -7.58 -21.23 5.16
CA PRO A 125 -8.73 -22.00 4.73
C PRO A 125 -8.88 -21.94 3.21
N PRO A 126 -9.55 -22.94 2.59
CA PRO A 126 -9.90 -22.85 1.19
C PRO A 126 -10.84 -21.66 0.95
N ILE A 127 -10.80 -21.12 -0.26
CA ILE A 127 -11.75 -20.11 -0.75
C ILE A 127 -13.17 -20.70 -0.62
N PRO A 128 -14.11 -20.05 0.08
CA PRO A 128 -15.45 -20.62 0.23
C PRO A 128 -16.19 -20.62 -1.12
N ASP A 129 -16.99 -21.66 -1.37
CA ASP A 129 -17.58 -22.01 -2.68
C ASP A 129 -18.41 -20.88 -3.35
N GLY A 130 -18.88 -19.89 -2.59
CA GLY A 130 -19.62 -18.73 -3.09
C GLY A 130 -18.76 -17.53 -3.53
N TYR A 131 -17.46 -17.51 -3.22
CA TYR A 131 -16.63 -16.32 -3.39
C TYR A 131 -15.76 -16.32 -4.66
N LEU A 132 -15.63 -17.47 -5.32
CA LEU A 132 -14.84 -17.60 -6.55
C LEU A 132 -15.29 -16.64 -7.68
N PRO A 133 -16.59 -16.37 -7.91
CA PRO A 133 -17.02 -15.40 -8.91
C PRO A 133 -16.53 -13.97 -8.63
N TYR A 134 -16.47 -13.56 -7.36
CA TYR A 134 -15.99 -12.23 -6.97
C TYR A 134 -14.50 -12.08 -7.27
N LEU A 135 -13.71 -13.09 -6.92
CA LEU A 135 -12.29 -13.16 -7.24
C LEU A 135 -12.05 -13.17 -8.76
N TYR A 136 -12.89 -13.87 -9.51
CA TYR A 136 -12.80 -13.90 -10.96
C TYR A 136 -12.99 -12.52 -11.58
N VAL A 137 -14.04 -11.80 -11.18
CA VAL A 137 -14.31 -10.44 -11.67
C VAL A 137 -13.23 -9.47 -11.21
N ALA A 138 -12.83 -9.51 -9.93
CA ALA A 138 -11.79 -8.65 -9.38
C ALA A 138 -10.46 -8.82 -10.12
N SER A 139 -10.05 -10.06 -10.42
CA SER A 139 -8.81 -10.32 -11.18
C SER A 139 -8.85 -9.74 -12.60
N TRP A 140 -10.01 -9.75 -13.26
CA TRP A 140 -10.19 -9.08 -14.56
C TRP A 140 -10.11 -7.57 -14.45
N MET A 141 -10.73 -6.98 -13.42
CA MET A 141 -10.64 -5.54 -13.18
C MET A 141 -9.18 -5.10 -12.99
N LEU A 142 -8.42 -5.82 -12.15
CA LEU A 142 -6.99 -5.55 -11.93
C LEU A 142 -6.17 -5.72 -13.21
N ALA A 143 -6.43 -6.77 -13.99
CA ALA A 143 -5.77 -6.99 -15.26
C ALA A 143 -6.02 -5.85 -16.27
N VAL A 144 -7.26 -5.38 -16.39
CA VAL A 144 -7.63 -4.25 -17.25
C VAL A 144 -6.99 -2.95 -16.77
N ILE A 145 -6.98 -2.69 -15.46
CA ILE A 145 -6.30 -1.53 -14.88
C ILE A 145 -4.80 -1.57 -15.20
N ALA A 146 -4.14 -2.72 -15.02
CA ALA A 146 -2.72 -2.87 -15.33
C ALA A 146 -2.42 -2.67 -16.83
N GLY A 147 -3.22 -3.27 -17.72
CA GLY A 147 -3.07 -3.11 -19.16
C GLY A 147 -3.32 -1.68 -19.64
N THR A 148 -4.35 -1.01 -19.11
CA THR A 148 -4.63 0.40 -19.42
C THR A 148 -3.55 1.34 -18.90
N ALA A 149 -3.03 1.10 -17.69
CA ALA A 149 -1.88 1.84 -17.17
C ALA A 149 -0.63 1.63 -18.04
N GLY A 150 -0.35 0.39 -18.44
CA GLY A 150 0.74 0.07 -19.37
C GLY A 150 0.60 0.80 -20.71
N MET A 151 -0.60 0.79 -21.29
CA MET A 151 -0.89 1.55 -22.52
C MET A 151 -0.69 3.06 -22.33
N ALA A 152 -1.15 3.63 -21.21
CA ALA A 152 -0.99 5.04 -20.93
C ALA A 152 0.48 5.45 -20.79
N VAL A 153 1.31 4.61 -20.15
CA VAL A 153 2.76 4.81 -20.05
C VAL A 153 3.41 4.74 -21.44
N LEU A 154 3.12 3.70 -22.22
CA LEU A 154 3.67 3.57 -23.57
C LEU A 154 3.24 4.72 -24.47
N TYR A 155 1.98 5.13 -24.40
CA TYR A 155 1.47 6.30 -25.12
C TYR A 155 2.22 7.58 -24.72
N ARG A 156 2.53 7.76 -23.44
CA ARG A 156 3.31 8.93 -22.97
C ARG A 156 4.71 8.96 -23.59
N HIS A 157 5.35 7.81 -23.80
CA HIS A 157 6.71 7.73 -24.34
C HIS A 157 6.77 7.67 -25.87
N LEU A 158 5.77 7.07 -26.50
CA LEU A 158 5.74 6.77 -27.93
C LEU A 158 4.70 7.60 -28.71
N GLY A 159 3.89 8.41 -28.02
CA GLY A 159 2.76 9.13 -28.60
C GLY A 159 3.17 10.14 -29.69
N THR A 160 4.39 10.66 -29.65
CA THR A 160 4.93 11.55 -30.69
C THR A 160 5.01 10.86 -32.06
N TYR A 161 5.26 9.55 -32.10
CA TYR A 161 5.25 8.76 -33.33
C TYR A 161 3.83 8.53 -33.88
N LEU A 162 2.79 8.62 -33.03
CA LEU A 162 1.40 8.54 -33.46
C LEU A 162 0.93 9.82 -34.18
N SER A 163 1.56 10.96 -33.89
CA SER A 163 1.30 12.25 -34.56
C SER A 163 2.19 12.53 -35.76
N GLY A 164 3.18 11.68 -36.07
CA GLY A 164 4.12 11.90 -37.17
C GLY A 164 3.53 11.70 -38.58
N GLU A 165 4.17 12.23 -39.62
CA GLU A 165 3.63 12.12 -40.99
C GLU A 165 3.76 10.70 -41.58
N ASN A 166 4.67 9.87 -41.06
CA ASN A 166 4.88 8.50 -41.54
C ASN A 166 3.73 7.57 -41.11
N ARG A 167 2.82 7.29 -42.05
CA ARG A 167 1.66 6.42 -41.87
C ARG A 167 2.02 5.01 -41.38
N GLY A 168 3.12 4.43 -41.88
CA GLY A 168 3.58 3.10 -41.48
C GLY A 168 4.01 3.07 -40.01
N MET A 169 4.82 4.05 -39.60
CA MET A 169 5.28 4.19 -38.22
C MET A 169 4.11 4.44 -37.25
N ARG A 170 3.11 5.24 -37.65
CA ARG A 170 1.90 5.48 -36.86
C ARG A 170 1.12 4.21 -36.58
N ILE A 171 0.84 3.43 -37.63
CA ILE A 171 0.11 2.17 -37.51
C ILE A 171 0.89 1.19 -36.65
N LEU A 172 2.20 1.03 -36.91
CA LEU A 172 3.05 0.12 -36.14
C LEU A 172 3.07 0.49 -34.65
N THR A 173 3.24 1.78 -34.33
CA THR A 173 3.28 2.25 -32.94
C THR A 173 1.92 2.06 -32.26
N GLY A 174 0.83 2.44 -32.92
CA GLY A 174 -0.52 2.30 -32.35
C GLY A 174 -0.88 0.84 -32.08
N THR A 175 -0.66 -0.03 -33.06
CA THR A 175 -0.87 -1.48 -32.90
C THR A 175 0.04 -2.06 -31.81
N GLY A 176 1.31 -1.64 -31.76
CA GLY A 176 2.25 -2.08 -30.72
C GLY A 176 1.80 -1.71 -29.31
N ILE A 177 1.30 -0.49 -29.10
CA ILE A 177 0.74 -0.05 -27.80
C ILE A 177 -0.46 -0.91 -27.41
N VAL A 178 -1.40 -1.14 -28.33
CA VAL A 178 -2.61 -1.94 -28.06
C VAL A 178 -2.25 -3.40 -27.78
N LEU A 179 -1.35 -4.00 -28.57
CA LEU A 179 -0.90 -5.38 -28.35
C LEU A 179 -0.16 -5.54 -27.03
N ALA A 180 0.72 -4.60 -26.68
CA ALA A 180 1.40 -4.61 -25.39
C ALA A 180 0.41 -4.46 -24.21
N GLY A 181 -0.57 -3.58 -24.35
CA GLY A 181 -1.67 -3.42 -23.40
C GLY A 181 -2.45 -4.72 -23.20
N THR A 182 -2.99 -5.28 -24.28
CA THR A 182 -3.73 -6.55 -24.27
C THR A 182 -2.88 -7.70 -23.73
N GLY A 183 -1.62 -7.79 -24.14
CA GLY A 183 -0.67 -8.78 -23.62
C GLY A 183 -0.45 -8.64 -22.11
N THR A 184 -0.39 -7.40 -21.60
CA THR A 184 -0.31 -7.11 -20.17
C THR A 184 -1.59 -7.56 -19.44
N ILE A 185 -2.78 -7.29 -20.00
CA ILE A 185 -4.05 -7.75 -19.43
C ILE A 185 -4.04 -9.28 -19.30
N LEU A 186 -3.69 -10.00 -20.38
CA LEU A 186 -3.68 -11.46 -20.38
C LEU A 186 -2.63 -12.02 -19.41
N LEU A 187 -1.43 -11.44 -19.38
CA LEU A 187 -0.37 -11.85 -18.46
C LEU A 187 -0.78 -11.64 -17.00
N VAL A 188 -1.30 -10.46 -16.65
CA VAL A 188 -1.75 -10.17 -15.28
C VAL A 188 -2.93 -11.08 -14.91
N LYS A 189 -3.85 -11.32 -15.84
CA LYS A 189 -4.95 -12.26 -15.62
C LYS A 189 -4.43 -13.67 -15.33
N TYR A 190 -3.48 -14.17 -16.12
CA TYR A 190 -2.85 -15.47 -15.90
C TYR A 190 -2.14 -15.54 -14.54
N LEU A 191 -1.33 -14.53 -14.20
CA LEU A 191 -0.61 -14.48 -12.92
C LEU A 191 -1.58 -14.44 -11.73
N ILE A 192 -2.64 -13.63 -11.79
CA ILE A 192 -3.59 -13.56 -10.67
C ILE A 192 -4.47 -14.81 -10.63
N TRP A 193 -5.09 -15.18 -11.74
CA TRP A 193 -6.08 -16.23 -11.77
C TRP A 193 -5.44 -17.62 -11.68
N ASP A 194 -4.63 -18.00 -12.67
CA ASP A 194 -4.14 -19.36 -12.80
C ASP A 194 -3.01 -19.67 -11.81
N MET A 195 -2.19 -18.69 -11.47
CA MET A 195 -1.05 -18.90 -10.60
C MET A 195 -1.39 -18.66 -9.12
N PHE A 196 -2.15 -17.60 -8.78
CA PHE A 196 -2.44 -17.25 -7.38
C PHE A 196 -3.82 -17.64 -6.86
N LEU A 197 -4.87 -17.72 -7.70
CA LEU A 197 -6.23 -17.96 -7.21
C LEU A 197 -6.75 -19.38 -7.46
N THR A 198 -6.24 -20.07 -8.47
CA THR A 198 -6.56 -21.49 -8.76
C THR A 198 -5.34 -22.40 -8.79
N GLY A 199 -4.15 -21.82 -8.63
CA GLY A 199 -2.87 -22.52 -8.66
C GLY A 199 -2.42 -23.07 -7.29
N PRO A 200 -1.12 -23.45 -7.16
CA PRO A 200 -0.56 -24.04 -5.93
C PRO A 200 -0.70 -23.18 -4.68
N TRP A 201 -0.85 -21.86 -4.85
CA TRP A 201 -0.92 -20.89 -3.76
C TRP A 201 -2.33 -20.33 -3.54
N ALA A 202 -3.36 -20.98 -4.10
CA ALA A 202 -4.76 -20.56 -4.08
C ALA A 202 -5.30 -20.30 -2.66
N ASN A 203 -4.98 -21.17 -1.70
CA ASN A 203 -5.51 -21.00 -0.34
C ASN A 203 -4.94 -19.75 0.34
N TYR A 204 -3.64 -19.49 0.16
CA TYR A 204 -2.99 -18.31 0.74
C TYR A 204 -3.49 -17.02 0.08
N PHE A 205 -3.21 -16.86 -1.22
CA PHE A 205 -3.52 -15.62 -1.91
C PHE A 205 -5.04 -15.46 -2.09
N GLY A 206 -5.78 -16.52 -2.36
CA GLY A 206 -7.24 -16.46 -2.45
C GLY A 206 -7.90 -15.94 -1.18
N THR A 207 -7.54 -16.52 -0.02
CA THR A 207 -8.03 -16.02 1.27
C THR A 207 -7.59 -14.58 1.50
N MET A 208 -6.31 -14.27 1.28
CA MET A 208 -5.77 -12.92 1.40
C MET A 208 -6.53 -11.88 0.56
N TYR A 209 -6.76 -12.16 -0.73
CA TYR A 209 -7.50 -11.29 -1.64
C TYR A 209 -8.95 -11.11 -1.19
N LEU A 210 -9.60 -12.15 -0.67
CA LEU A 210 -10.94 -12.02 -0.10
C LEU A 210 -10.98 -11.10 1.10
N HIS A 211 -9.97 -11.20 1.98
CA HIS A 211 -9.87 -10.33 3.15
C HIS A 211 -9.81 -8.85 2.73
N GLU A 212 -9.03 -8.51 1.70
CA GLU A 212 -8.94 -7.14 1.19
C GLU A 212 -10.20 -6.70 0.44
N LEU A 213 -10.76 -7.56 -0.42
CA LEU A 213 -11.92 -7.22 -1.26
C LEU A 213 -13.22 -7.06 -0.46
N LEU A 214 -13.39 -7.80 0.64
CA LEU A 214 -14.62 -7.83 1.41
C LEU A 214 -14.61 -6.89 2.62
N SER A 215 -13.46 -6.29 2.96
CA SER A 215 -13.36 -5.37 4.09
C SER A 215 -13.70 -3.93 3.70
N ILE A 216 -14.71 -3.37 4.34
CA ILE A 216 -15.12 -1.97 4.17
C ILE A 216 -14.00 -1.02 4.67
N SER A 217 -13.33 -1.39 5.76
CA SER A 217 -12.19 -0.61 6.25
C SER A 217 -11.04 -0.56 5.23
N GLU A 218 -10.70 -1.68 4.58
CA GLU A 218 -9.65 -1.72 3.54
C GLU A 218 -9.98 -0.80 2.36
N TRP A 219 -11.21 -0.80 1.87
CA TRP A 219 -11.63 0.14 0.82
C TRP A 219 -11.56 1.60 1.27
N THR A 220 -11.89 1.87 2.54
CA THR A 220 -11.77 3.22 3.11
C THR A 220 -10.30 3.65 3.18
N TYR A 221 -9.41 2.77 3.63
CA TYR A 221 -7.96 2.98 3.63
C TYR A 221 -7.42 3.21 2.22
N GLY A 222 -7.81 2.38 1.26
CA GLY A 222 -7.35 2.44 -0.11
C GLY A 222 -7.79 3.72 -0.82
N LEU A 223 -9.07 4.10 -0.68
CA LEU A 223 -9.59 5.32 -1.29
C LEU A 223 -8.94 6.57 -0.70
N ALA A 224 -8.80 6.64 0.62
CA ALA A 224 -8.11 7.75 1.27
C ALA A 224 -6.64 7.83 0.83
N SER A 225 -5.95 6.69 0.79
CA SER A 225 -4.57 6.61 0.32
C SER A 225 -4.41 7.07 -1.13
N LEU A 226 -5.30 6.63 -2.03
CA LEU A 226 -5.30 7.04 -3.43
C LEU A 226 -5.49 8.56 -3.58
N ILE A 227 -6.47 9.13 -2.87
CA ILE A 227 -6.71 10.58 -2.89
C ILE A 227 -5.46 11.33 -2.44
N LEU A 228 -4.83 10.91 -1.35
CA LEU A 228 -3.61 11.55 -0.83
C LEU A 228 -2.45 11.43 -1.82
N ILE A 229 -2.20 10.23 -2.35
CA ILE A 229 -1.12 9.98 -3.32
C ILE A 229 -1.29 10.87 -4.55
N LEU A 230 -2.48 10.88 -5.17
CA LEU A 230 -2.76 11.71 -6.36
C LEU A 230 -2.58 13.20 -6.05
N LEU A 231 -3.02 13.65 -4.87
CA LEU A 231 -2.89 15.04 -4.44
C LEU A 231 -1.43 15.45 -4.22
N PHE A 232 -0.61 14.58 -3.62
CA PHE A 232 0.82 14.82 -3.40
C PHE A 232 1.67 14.68 -4.66
N LEU A 233 1.26 13.82 -5.60
CA LEU A 233 1.91 13.68 -6.91
C LEU A 233 1.54 14.81 -7.88
N ASP A 234 0.52 15.61 -7.56
CA ASP A 234 -0.01 16.63 -8.47
C ASP A 234 -0.43 16.04 -9.83
N TYR A 235 -1.04 14.85 -9.78
CA TYR A 235 -1.39 14.03 -10.96
C TYR A 235 -2.77 13.36 -10.80
N PRO A 236 -3.59 13.25 -11.86
CA PRO A 236 -3.37 13.81 -13.21
C PRO A 236 -3.62 15.33 -13.29
N VAL A 237 -4.31 15.89 -12.29
CA VAL A 237 -4.67 17.31 -12.24
C VAL A 237 -3.87 18.01 -11.16
N ARG A 238 -3.28 19.15 -11.51
CA ARG A 238 -2.66 20.07 -10.55
C ARG A 238 -3.74 20.93 -9.91
N PHE A 239 -3.84 20.86 -8.60
CA PHE A 239 -4.79 21.68 -7.84
C PHE A 239 -4.11 22.90 -7.24
N ALA A 240 -4.84 24.02 -7.15
CA ALA A 240 -4.39 25.15 -6.35
C ALA A 240 -4.24 24.73 -4.87
N GLU A 241 -3.29 25.35 -4.15
CA GLU A 241 -3.02 24.98 -2.74
C GLU A 241 -4.25 25.15 -1.82
N THR A 242 -5.13 26.11 -2.10
CA THR A 242 -6.41 26.26 -1.39
C THR A 242 -7.33 25.06 -1.60
N THR A 243 -7.39 24.54 -2.83
CA THR A 243 -8.17 23.35 -3.19
C THR A 243 -7.57 22.09 -2.56
N LYS A 244 -6.24 21.93 -2.59
CA LYS A 244 -5.56 20.81 -1.93
C LYS A 244 -5.89 20.75 -0.44
N LYS A 245 -5.80 21.88 0.26
CA LYS A 245 -6.18 21.99 1.68
C LYS A 245 -7.61 21.56 1.92
N ARG A 246 -8.55 22.01 1.07
CA ARG A 246 -9.97 21.64 1.19
C ARG A 246 -10.16 20.13 0.99
N ILE A 247 -9.52 19.54 -0.01
CA ILE A 247 -9.59 18.09 -0.28
C ILE A 247 -9.06 17.30 0.92
N ILE A 248 -7.90 17.67 1.48
CA ILE A 248 -7.32 16.98 2.66
C ILE A 248 -8.28 17.05 3.85
N ARG A 249 -8.90 18.20 4.11
CA ARG A 249 -9.86 18.34 5.22
C ARG A 249 -11.11 17.50 5.00
N VAL A 250 -11.68 17.52 3.80
CA VAL A 250 -12.85 16.71 3.45
C VAL A 250 -12.53 15.22 3.58
N CYS A 251 -11.35 14.79 3.09
CA CYS A 251 -10.87 13.43 3.24
C CYS A 251 -10.72 13.06 4.72
N GLY A 252 -10.06 13.88 5.54
CA GLY A 252 -9.90 13.63 6.98
C GLY A 252 -11.22 13.55 7.74
N ALA A 253 -12.16 14.45 7.46
CA ALA A 253 -13.51 14.40 8.04
C ALA A 253 -14.28 13.15 7.60
N GLY A 254 -14.23 12.80 6.32
CA GLY A 254 -14.84 11.59 5.79
C GLY A 254 -14.30 10.32 6.45
N VAL A 255 -12.98 10.22 6.61
CA VAL A 255 -12.31 9.10 7.29
C VAL A 255 -12.75 9.00 8.75
N VAL A 256 -12.84 10.12 9.49
CA VAL A 256 -13.35 10.14 10.88
C VAL A 256 -14.80 9.68 10.94
N ILE A 257 -15.67 10.19 10.05
CA ILE A 257 -17.09 9.80 10.04
C ILE A 257 -17.23 8.31 9.72
N MET A 258 -16.49 7.79 8.74
CA MET A 258 -16.50 6.36 8.41
C MET A 258 -15.99 5.51 9.57
N SER A 259 -14.92 5.93 10.24
CA SER A 259 -14.43 5.25 11.45
C SER A 259 -15.51 5.15 12.54
N LEU A 260 -16.18 6.26 12.86
CA LEU A 260 -17.25 6.28 13.86
C LEU A 260 -18.43 5.40 13.45
N LEU A 261 -18.79 5.40 12.17
CA LEU A 261 -19.84 4.54 11.64
C LEU A 261 -19.46 3.05 11.76
N LEU A 262 -18.23 2.68 11.43
CA LEU A 262 -17.72 1.32 11.60
C LEU A 262 -17.80 0.90 13.07
N LEU A 263 -17.34 1.75 14.01
CA LEU A 263 -17.43 1.48 15.45
C LEU A 263 -18.88 1.23 15.92
N ILE A 264 -19.82 2.06 15.48
CA ILE A 264 -21.25 1.93 15.82
C ILE A 264 -21.79 0.61 15.28
N LEU A 265 -21.55 0.31 14.01
CA LEU A 265 -22.09 -0.89 13.37
C LEU A 265 -21.48 -2.18 13.95
N THR A 266 -20.18 -2.18 14.24
CA THR A 266 -19.52 -3.28 14.96
C THR A 266 -20.10 -3.44 16.37
N GLY A 267 -20.32 -2.33 17.10
CA GLY A 267 -20.93 -2.36 18.44
C GLY A 267 -22.39 -2.85 18.44
N LEU A 268 -23.12 -2.63 17.35
CA LEU A 268 -24.48 -3.15 17.13
C LEU A 268 -24.52 -4.62 16.66
N GLY A 269 -23.36 -5.27 16.52
CA GLY A 269 -23.27 -6.68 16.13
C GLY A 269 -23.39 -6.94 14.62
N PHE A 270 -23.34 -5.91 13.77
CA PHE A 270 -23.25 -6.12 12.34
C PHE A 270 -21.90 -6.76 11.99
N SER A 271 -21.92 -7.73 11.06
CA SER A 271 -20.73 -8.43 10.58
C SER A 271 -19.90 -7.60 9.60
N ILE A 272 -19.71 -6.32 9.90
CA ILE A 272 -18.83 -5.44 9.14
C ILE A 272 -17.39 -5.79 9.48
N ASP A 273 -16.56 -5.89 8.45
CA ASP A 273 -15.15 -6.26 8.59
C ASP A 273 -14.98 -7.61 9.32
N ALA A 274 -15.90 -8.56 9.05
CA ALA A 274 -15.84 -9.93 9.58
C ALA A 274 -14.52 -10.66 9.24
N VAL A 275 -13.85 -10.17 8.20
CA VAL A 275 -12.46 -10.40 7.81
C VAL A 275 -11.48 -10.41 8.99
N TYR A 276 -11.66 -9.56 9.99
CA TYR A 276 -10.72 -9.42 11.11
C TYR A 276 -10.91 -10.45 12.22
N SER A 277 -11.75 -11.48 12.00
CA SER A 277 -12.14 -12.56 12.92
C SER A 277 -12.54 -12.08 14.31
N GLU A 278 -11.57 -11.71 15.15
CA GLU A 278 -11.76 -11.17 16.48
C GLU A 278 -12.27 -9.73 16.53
N LEU A 279 -13.05 -9.45 17.57
CA LEU A 279 -13.66 -8.16 17.79
C LEU A 279 -12.63 -7.05 18.02
N ILE A 280 -11.52 -7.36 18.70
CA ILE A 280 -10.46 -6.38 19.01
C ILE A 280 -9.83 -5.81 17.74
N TRP A 281 -9.60 -6.65 16.73
CA TRP A 281 -8.98 -6.23 15.47
C TRP A 281 -9.90 -5.32 14.65
N ARG A 282 -11.22 -5.54 14.72
CA ARG A 282 -12.22 -4.62 14.11
C ARG A 282 -12.18 -3.25 14.77
N PHE A 283 -12.10 -3.21 16.10
CA PHE A 283 -11.97 -1.96 16.85
C PHE A 283 -10.65 -1.24 16.53
N LEU A 284 -9.54 -1.97 16.45
CA LEU A 284 -8.23 -1.41 16.11
C LEU A 284 -8.21 -0.85 14.69
N ALA A 285 -8.82 -1.55 13.72
CA ALA A 285 -8.95 -1.03 12.35
C ALA A 285 -9.76 0.27 12.33
N ALA A 286 -10.90 0.34 13.03
CA ALA A 286 -11.66 1.57 13.09
C ALA A 286 -10.91 2.70 13.84
N ALA A 287 -10.19 2.39 14.92
CA ALA A 287 -9.37 3.35 15.65
C ALA A 287 -8.20 3.90 14.80
N GLY A 288 -7.58 3.05 13.97
CA GLY A 288 -6.54 3.45 13.01
C GLY A 288 -7.06 4.47 11.99
N LEU A 289 -8.25 4.24 11.42
CA LEU A 289 -8.94 5.23 10.58
C LEU A 289 -9.19 6.53 11.35
N PHE A 290 -9.72 6.46 12.58
CA PHE A 290 -9.99 7.64 13.39
C PHE A 290 -8.73 8.49 13.57
N ALA A 291 -7.65 7.87 14.04
CA ALA A 291 -6.38 8.55 14.27
C ALA A 291 -5.82 9.16 12.98
N GLY A 292 -5.86 8.43 11.87
CA GLY A 292 -5.45 8.93 10.55
C GLY A 292 -6.26 10.14 10.10
N GLY A 293 -7.58 10.10 10.25
CA GLY A 293 -8.44 11.23 9.92
C GLY A 293 -8.16 12.47 10.80
N ILE A 294 -7.88 12.29 12.10
CA ILE A 294 -7.44 13.39 12.97
C ILE A 294 -6.11 13.97 12.52
N VAL A 295 -5.13 13.13 12.14
CA VAL A 295 -3.85 13.61 11.57
C VAL A 295 -4.08 14.45 10.31
N LEU A 296 -4.96 14.01 9.40
CA LEU A 296 -5.29 14.77 8.20
C LEU A 296 -5.93 16.13 8.51
N LEU A 297 -6.86 16.16 9.47
CA LEU A 297 -7.52 17.40 9.89
C LEU A 297 -6.54 18.38 10.57
N TYR A 298 -5.64 17.87 11.40
CA TYR A 298 -4.70 18.69 12.17
C TYR A 298 -3.50 19.15 11.33
N PHE A 299 -2.86 18.24 10.60
CA PHE A 299 -1.64 18.52 9.83
C PHE A 299 -1.90 18.92 8.38
N GLY A 300 -3.10 18.75 7.84
CA GLY A 300 -3.44 19.07 6.45
C GLY A 300 -3.08 20.51 6.04
N ASN A 301 -3.30 21.48 6.94
CA ASN A 301 -2.92 22.88 6.66
C ASN A 301 -1.40 23.07 6.61
N ARG A 302 -0.67 22.41 7.52
CA ARG A 302 0.78 22.53 7.64
C ARG A 302 1.48 21.87 6.46
N ILE A 303 1.02 20.68 6.06
CA ILE A 303 1.66 19.95 4.98
C ILE A 303 1.46 20.62 3.61
N SER A 304 0.28 21.20 3.34
CA SER A 304 0.08 22.00 2.12
C SER A 304 0.94 23.27 2.08
N ALA A 305 1.31 23.82 3.24
CA ALA A 305 2.15 25.01 3.31
C ALA A 305 3.65 24.71 3.13
N LEU A 306 4.07 23.43 3.13
CA LEU A 306 5.46 23.07 2.90
C LEU A 306 5.89 23.43 1.47
N PRO A 307 7.15 23.86 1.27
CA PRO A 307 7.67 24.19 -0.06
C PRO A 307 7.69 22.94 -0.95
N ASN A 308 7.45 23.12 -2.25
CA ASN A 308 7.71 22.09 -3.25
C ASN A 308 9.21 22.11 -3.59
N GLU A 309 9.81 20.96 -3.87
CA GLU A 309 11.23 20.91 -4.20
C GLU A 309 11.61 21.62 -5.49
N ALA A 310 10.66 21.81 -6.41
CA ALA A 310 10.87 22.65 -7.59
C ALA A 310 11.26 24.09 -7.21
N ASP A 311 10.88 24.54 -6.01
CA ASP A 311 11.15 25.88 -5.48
C ASP A 311 12.43 25.90 -4.61
N CYS A 312 13.07 24.75 -4.37
CA CYS A 312 14.26 24.67 -3.54
C CYS A 312 15.53 24.71 -4.43
N PRO A 313 16.45 25.67 -4.24
CA PRO A 313 17.63 25.78 -5.09
C PRO A 313 18.44 24.49 -5.01
N LYS A 314 18.75 23.92 -6.19
CA LYS A 314 19.67 22.80 -6.33
C LYS A 314 21.01 23.24 -5.73
N ARG A 315 21.40 22.61 -4.62
CA ARG A 315 22.74 22.72 -4.02
C ARG A 315 23.41 21.38 -4.16
#